data_AF-A0A975RX07-F1
#
_entry.id   AF-A0A975RX07-F1
#
_cell.length_a   1.000
_cell.length_b   1.000
_cell.length_c   1.000
_cell.angle_alpha   90.00
_cell.angle_beta   90.00
_cell.angle_gamma   90.00
#
_symmetry.space_group_name_H-M   'P 1'
#
loop_
_entity.id
_entity.type
_entity.pdbx_description
1 polymer ?
#
loop_
_entity_poly.entity_id
_entity_poly.type
_entity_poly.pdbx_seq_one_letter_code
_entity_poly.pdbx_strand_id
1 'polypeptide(L)'
;MIRINRATFQIASKARHVDHSSSTTIASSRDWCCRGCQTAAIIPAATPKKKNWMLMRNSLFVLLSLVMAAGAASAEEASVDLAGIGGRTCAYWLSSRDHRQEGTVWIYGFWSGLNYVAASSQQDQSKASDATMIATVEAACKGKPSRILATAAWSAYIDSSGK
;
A
#
# COMPACT_ATOMS: atom_id res chain seq x y z
N MET A 1 -3.47 4.62 -4.02
CA MET A 1 -2.96 4.60 -2.63
C MET A 1 -1.91 3.51 -2.54
N ILE A 2 -0.63 3.87 -2.54
CA ILE A 2 0.47 2.88 -2.44
C ILE A 2 0.38 2.28 -1.03
N ARG A 3 -0.10 1.03 -0.94
CA ARG A 3 -0.07 0.27 0.31
C ARG A 3 1.35 -0.27 0.47
N ILE A 4 2.20 0.47 1.18
CA ILE A 4 3.49 -0.05 1.61
C ILE A 4 3.23 -1.01 2.77
N ASN A 5 3.07 -2.30 2.46
CA ASN A 5 2.96 -3.34 3.48
C ASN A 5 4.35 -3.50 4.13
N ARG A 6 4.47 -3.12 5.40
CA ARG A 6 5.71 -3.15 6.20
C ARG A 6 6.42 -4.51 6.19
N ALA A 7 5.69 -5.60 5.93
CA ALA A 7 6.21 -6.95 5.85
C ALA A 7 7.12 -7.19 4.62
N THR A 8 6.92 -6.49 3.50
CA THR A 8 7.66 -6.76 2.24
C THR A 8 9.09 -6.24 2.28
N PHE A 9 9.37 -5.17 3.04
CA PHE A 9 10.71 -4.58 3.11
C PHE A 9 11.71 -5.46 3.88
N GLN A 10 11.25 -6.27 4.84
CA GLN A 10 12.11 -7.19 5.60
C GLN A 10 12.56 -8.41 4.78
N ILE A 11 11.85 -8.77 3.70
CA ILE A 11 12.20 -9.93 2.87
C ILE A 11 13.37 -9.59 1.93
N ALA A 12 13.44 -8.35 1.43
CA ALA A 12 14.48 -7.94 0.47
C ALA A 12 15.90 -7.86 1.06
N SER A 13 16.05 -7.77 2.38
CA SER A 13 17.37 -7.73 3.03
C SER A 13 18.01 -9.12 3.23
N LYS A 14 17.27 -10.23 3.06
CA LYS A 14 17.73 -11.58 3.45
C LYS A 14 18.10 -12.48 2.26
N ALA A 15 18.17 -11.96 1.03
CA ALA A 15 18.48 -12.77 -0.15
C ALA A 15 19.85 -12.39 -0.74
N ARG A 16 20.92 -12.76 -0.04
CA ARG A 16 22.25 -12.89 -0.66
C ARG A 16 23.01 -14.06 -0.02
N HIS A 17 22.62 -15.26 -0.42
CA HIS A 17 23.51 -16.42 -0.43
C HIS A 17 23.12 -17.27 -1.65
N VAL A 18 24.06 -17.34 -2.58
CA VAL A 18 24.02 -18.20 -3.76
C VAL A 18 24.43 -19.59 -3.30
N ASP A 19 23.64 -20.61 -3.64
CA ASP A 19 24.15 -21.95 -3.83
C ASP A 19 23.44 -22.64 -5.00
N HIS A 20 24.23 -23.45 -5.69
CA HIS A 20 24.00 -24.06 -6.98
C HIS A 20 23.40 -25.47 -6.80
N SER A 21 22.58 -25.86 -7.77
CA SER A 21 22.33 -27.25 -8.22
C SER A 21 21.04 -27.98 -7.80
N SER A 22 20.41 -28.51 -8.86
CA SER A 22 19.58 -29.72 -8.98
C SER A 22 18.05 -29.63 -8.87
N SER A 23 17.44 -29.89 -10.03
CA SER A 23 16.07 -30.25 -10.37
C SER A 23 15.28 -31.03 -9.30
N THR A 24 14.00 -30.69 -9.07
CA THR A 24 12.82 -31.54 -9.37
C THR A 24 11.48 -30.90 -8.96
N THR A 25 10.51 -31.04 -9.87
CA THR A 25 9.08 -31.34 -9.67
C THR A 25 8.17 -30.40 -8.88
N ILE A 26 7.26 -29.79 -9.64
CA ILE A 26 6.00 -29.16 -9.21
C ILE A 26 5.07 -30.24 -8.65
N ALA A 27 4.60 -30.08 -7.41
CA ALA A 27 3.35 -30.71 -6.97
C ALA A 27 2.66 -29.87 -5.90
N SER A 28 1.39 -29.59 -6.22
CA SER A 28 0.42 -28.75 -5.52
C SER A 28 0.09 -29.25 -4.12
N SER A 29 -0.01 -28.30 -3.19
CA SER A 29 -0.66 -28.40 -1.89
C SER A 29 -1.94 -29.23 -1.90
N ARG A 30 -2.01 -30.20 -0.99
CA ARG A 30 -3.15 -30.47 -0.10
C ARG A 30 -2.86 -31.76 0.66
N ASP A 31 -2.35 -31.61 1.87
CA ASP A 31 -2.62 -32.51 2.97
C ASP A 31 -2.38 -31.69 4.24
N TRP A 32 -3.33 -31.74 5.17
CA TRP A 32 -3.07 -32.07 6.57
C TRP A 32 -4.42 -32.43 7.20
N CYS A 33 -4.46 -33.69 7.62
CA CYS A 33 -5.54 -34.43 8.22
C CYS A 33 -5.91 -33.96 9.63
N CYS A 34 -7.15 -34.22 10.03
CA CYS A 34 -7.54 -34.93 11.27
C CYS A 34 -9.03 -35.34 11.13
N ARG A 35 -9.33 -36.62 10.85
CA ARG A 35 -9.60 -37.74 11.80
C ARG A 35 -10.77 -37.52 12.77
N GLY A 36 -11.73 -38.44 12.71
CA GLY A 36 -12.78 -38.68 13.72
C GLY A 36 -14.17 -38.86 13.09
N CYS A 37 -14.47 -40.02 12.50
CA CYS A 37 -15.16 -41.18 13.10
C CYS A 37 -16.68 -40.97 13.36
N GLN A 38 -17.44 -41.98 12.93
CA GLN A 38 -18.87 -42.07 12.68
C GLN A 38 -19.80 -41.81 13.90
N THR A 39 -21.02 -41.33 13.64
CA THR A 39 -22.26 -42.07 13.98
C THR A 39 -23.47 -41.44 13.27
N ALA A 40 -24.31 -42.28 12.68
CA ALA A 40 -25.62 -41.92 12.16
C ALA A 40 -26.60 -41.62 13.30
N ALA A 41 -27.37 -40.55 13.20
CA ALA A 41 -28.56 -40.34 14.03
C ALA A 41 -29.61 -39.49 13.28
N ILE A 42 -30.65 -40.21 12.81
CA ILE A 42 -32.08 -39.91 12.84
C ILE A 42 -32.50 -38.43 12.63
N ILE A 43 -33.20 -38.19 11.53
CA ILE A 43 -34.03 -37.00 11.29
C ILE A 43 -35.34 -37.15 12.09
N PRO A 44 -35.71 -36.20 12.97
CA PRO A 44 -37.10 -35.91 13.22
C PRO A 44 -37.49 -34.60 12.54
N ALA A 45 -38.55 -34.67 11.74
CA ALA A 45 -39.28 -33.51 11.26
C ALA A 45 -40.19 -32.94 12.37
N ALA A 46 -40.61 -31.67 12.17
CA ALA A 46 -41.69 -30.92 12.84
C ALA A 46 -41.41 -30.39 14.27
N THR A 47 -41.80 -29.19 14.74
CA THR A 47 -42.60 -28.02 14.27
C THR A 47 -42.28 -26.81 15.21
N PRO A 48 -43.15 -25.79 15.45
CA PRO A 48 -42.92 -24.37 15.18
C PRO A 48 -42.34 -23.55 16.36
N LYS A 49 -41.74 -22.40 16.00
CA LYS A 49 -41.14 -21.42 16.91
C LYS A 49 -42.13 -20.84 17.93
N LYS A 50 -41.88 -21.05 19.23
CA LYS A 50 -42.42 -20.19 20.30
C LYS A 50 -41.64 -18.87 20.36
N LYS A 51 -42.37 -17.77 20.31
CA LYS A 51 -41.91 -16.37 20.47
C LYS A 51 -41.28 -16.18 21.84
N ASN A 52 -39.95 -16.13 21.92
CA ASN A 52 -39.21 -15.65 23.09
C ASN A 52 -38.60 -14.27 22.80
N TRP A 53 -39.41 -13.24 23.04
CA TRP A 53 -39.13 -11.80 22.88
C TRP A 53 -37.87 -11.31 23.62
N MET A 54 -37.42 -12.00 24.66
CA MET A 54 -36.24 -11.59 25.45
C MET A 54 -34.89 -11.91 24.80
N LEU A 55 -34.84 -12.84 23.84
CA LEU A 55 -33.58 -13.18 23.13
C LEU A 55 -33.25 -12.19 22.02
N MET A 56 -34.22 -11.47 21.45
CA MET A 56 -33.93 -10.43 20.46
C MET A 56 -33.37 -9.15 21.10
N ARG A 57 -33.77 -8.83 22.34
CA ARG A 57 -33.31 -7.59 23.01
C ARG A 57 -31.84 -7.65 23.40
N ASN A 58 -31.34 -8.82 23.86
CA ASN A 58 -29.92 -9.01 24.17
C ASN A 58 -29.03 -9.08 22.92
N SER A 59 -29.56 -9.54 21.78
CA SER A 59 -28.80 -9.62 20.54
C SER A 59 -28.45 -8.25 19.96
N LEU A 60 -29.28 -7.24 20.20
CA LEU A 60 -29.06 -5.88 19.72
C LEU A 60 -27.88 -5.20 20.45
N PHE A 61 -27.71 -5.47 21.75
CA PHE A 61 -26.63 -4.87 22.55
C PHE A 61 -25.26 -5.48 22.24
N VAL A 62 -25.19 -6.78 21.93
CA VAL A 62 -23.93 -7.43 21.53
C VAL A 62 -23.45 -6.93 20.17
N LEU A 63 -24.37 -6.74 19.22
CA LEU A 63 -24.05 -6.15 17.91
C LEU A 63 -23.65 -4.68 18.02
N LEU A 64 -24.31 -3.90 18.89
CA LEU A 64 -24.00 -2.48 19.10
C LEU A 64 -22.63 -2.28 19.77
N SER A 65 -22.21 -3.22 20.63
CA SER A 65 -20.90 -3.18 21.29
C SER A 65 -19.73 -3.47 20.34
N LEU A 66 -19.97 -4.24 19.26
CA LEU A 66 -18.94 -4.60 18.29
C LEU A 66 -18.61 -3.46 17.31
N VAL A 67 -19.53 -2.52 17.10
CA VAL A 67 -19.33 -1.38 16.19
C VAL A 67 -18.42 -0.30 16.78
N MET A 68 -18.35 -0.17 18.11
CA MET A 68 -17.52 0.85 18.77
C MET A 68 -16.03 0.48 18.85
N ALA A 69 -15.66 -0.77 18.53
CA ALA A 69 -14.28 -1.27 18.56
C ALA A 69 -13.58 -1.20 17.19
N ALA A 70 -14.21 -0.61 16.17
CA ALA A 70 -13.52 -0.21 14.95
C ALA A 70 -12.68 1.03 15.25
N GLY A 71 -11.55 0.79 15.92
CA GLY A 71 -10.60 1.82 16.33
C GLY A 71 -10.26 2.73 15.17
N ALA A 72 -10.28 4.03 15.44
CA ALA A 72 -9.69 5.04 14.58
C ALA A 72 -8.22 4.65 14.33
N ALA A 73 -7.96 4.00 13.20
CA ALA A 73 -6.61 3.89 12.67
C ALA A 73 -6.20 5.33 12.34
N SER A 74 -5.56 6.00 13.31
CA SER A 74 -4.80 7.21 13.03
C SER A 74 -3.79 6.80 11.97
N ALA A 75 -3.95 7.34 10.76
CA ALA A 75 -2.91 7.25 9.75
C ALA A 75 -1.70 7.95 10.37
N GLU A 76 -0.77 7.16 10.91
CA GLU A 76 0.55 7.65 11.27
C GLU A 76 1.15 8.18 9.97
N GLU A 77 1.12 9.51 9.81
CA GLU A 77 1.77 10.21 8.70
C GLU A 77 3.25 9.90 8.82
N ALA A 78 3.70 8.89 8.08
CA ALA A 78 5.10 8.48 8.08
C ALA A 78 5.96 9.71 7.74
N SER A 79 6.66 10.25 8.73
CA SER A 79 7.55 11.39 8.54
C SER A 79 8.79 10.91 7.79
N VAL A 80 8.89 11.31 6.52
CA VAL A 80 10.07 11.02 5.70
C VAL A 80 11.06 12.15 5.90
N ASP A 81 12.28 11.83 6.36
CA ASP A 81 13.38 12.78 6.38
C ASP A 81 13.86 13.02 4.94
N LEU A 82 13.75 14.27 4.49
CA LEU A 82 14.03 14.65 3.11
C LEU A 82 15.36 15.40 3.04
N ALA A 83 16.34 14.78 2.37
CA ALA A 83 17.61 15.42 2.08
C ALA A 83 17.62 16.16 0.72
N GLY A 84 18.48 17.18 0.63
CA GLY A 84 18.72 17.93 -0.61
C GLY A 84 17.53 18.77 -1.08
N ILE A 85 17.48 19.04 -2.39
CA ILE A 85 16.44 19.89 -2.98
C ILE A 85 15.01 19.35 -2.84
N GLY A 86 14.84 18.04 -2.67
CA GLY A 86 13.53 17.42 -2.42
C GLY A 86 12.82 17.93 -1.17
N GLY A 87 13.59 18.33 -0.15
CA GLY A 87 13.10 18.94 1.09
C GLY A 87 12.87 20.46 1.00
N ARG A 88 13.19 21.09 -0.13
CA ARG A 88 12.94 22.52 -0.37
C ARG A 88 11.54 22.73 -0.95
N THR A 89 11.09 23.98 -0.95
CA THR A 89 9.78 24.35 -1.53
C THR A 89 9.82 24.35 -3.05
N CYS A 90 8.66 24.19 -3.67
CA CYS A 90 8.46 24.40 -5.10
C CYS A 90 8.93 25.78 -5.56
N ALA A 91 8.68 26.83 -4.77
CA ALA A 91 9.18 28.18 -5.05
C ALA A 91 10.71 28.22 -5.13
N TYR A 92 11.40 27.53 -4.21
CA TYR A 92 12.87 27.42 -4.25
C TYR A 92 13.34 26.73 -5.54
N TRP A 93 12.76 25.58 -5.87
CA TRP A 93 13.11 24.85 -7.10
C TRP A 93 12.93 25.72 -8.35
N LEU A 94 11.86 26.49 -8.43
CA LEU A 94 11.53 27.31 -9.59
C LEU A 94 12.29 28.66 -9.64
N SER A 95 13.03 29.02 -8.59
CA SER A 95 13.59 30.38 -8.41
C SER A 95 14.81 30.69 -9.28
N SER A 96 15.57 29.69 -9.73
CA SER A 96 16.77 29.89 -10.54
C SER A 96 17.00 28.73 -11.50
N ARG A 97 17.85 28.93 -12.51
CA ARG A 97 18.24 27.87 -13.44
C ARG A 97 19.00 26.74 -12.75
N ASP A 98 19.81 27.06 -11.75
CA ASP A 98 20.63 26.08 -11.04
C ASP A 98 19.77 25.22 -10.12
N HIS A 99 18.85 25.83 -9.38
CA HIS A 99 17.87 25.09 -8.58
C HIS A 99 16.99 24.22 -9.48
N ARG A 100 16.58 24.74 -10.65
CA ARG A 100 15.81 23.94 -11.60
C ARG A 100 16.57 22.70 -12.06
N GLN A 101 17.85 22.82 -12.40
CA GLN A 101 18.68 21.70 -12.84
C GLN A 101 18.87 20.67 -11.72
N GLU A 102 19.23 21.11 -10.52
CA GLU A 102 19.36 20.23 -9.35
C GLU A 102 18.06 19.46 -9.09
N GLY A 103 16.93 20.18 -9.12
CA GLY A 103 15.61 19.59 -8.89
C GLY A 103 15.18 18.63 -9.98
N THR A 104 15.52 18.91 -11.25
CA THR A 104 15.25 17.98 -12.37
C THR A 104 15.96 16.66 -12.18
N VAL A 105 17.26 16.67 -11.85
CA VAL A 105 18.04 15.44 -11.59
C VAL A 105 17.46 14.71 -10.38
N TRP A 106 17.12 15.45 -9.32
CA TRP A 106 16.48 14.88 -8.14
C TRP A 106 15.13 14.22 -8.45
N ILE A 107 14.29 14.86 -9.27
CA ILE A 107 12.97 14.32 -9.68
C ILE A 107 13.16 12.99 -10.43
N TYR A 108 14.12 12.90 -11.37
CA TYR A 108 14.38 11.64 -12.07
C TYR A 108 14.78 10.51 -11.11
N GLY A 109 15.65 10.79 -10.15
CA GLY A 109 16.05 9.81 -9.13
C GLY A 109 14.87 9.39 -8.25
N PHE A 110 14.08 10.37 -7.78
CA PHE A 110 12.90 10.13 -6.97
C PHE A 110 11.88 9.25 -7.70
N TRP A 111 11.56 9.59 -8.95
CA TRP A 111 10.62 8.84 -9.79
C TRP A 111 11.10 7.42 -10.07
N SER A 112 12.39 7.25 -10.35
CA SER A 112 12.99 5.93 -10.57
C SER A 112 12.91 5.07 -9.31
N GLY A 113 13.18 5.65 -8.14
CA GLY A 113 13.03 4.97 -6.86
C GLY A 113 11.59 4.53 -6.60
N LEU A 114 10.60 5.37 -6.91
CA LEU A 114 9.19 5.02 -6.81
C LEU A 114 8.81 3.88 -7.75
N ASN A 115 9.30 3.89 -8.99
CA ASN A 115 9.11 2.79 -9.94
C ASN A 115 9.72 1.48 -9.42
N TYR A 116 10.89 1.52 -8.78
CA TYR A 116 11.51 0.34 -8.15
C TYR A 116 10.65 -0.19 -7.00
N VAL A 117 10.16 0.69 -6.13
CA VAL A 117 9.26 0.30 -5.02
C VAL A 117 7.96 -0.30 -5.57
N ALA A 118 7.37 0.30 -6.62
CA ALA A 118 6.18 -0.23 -7.27
C ALA A 118 6.45 -1.62 -7.85
N ALA A 119 7.55 -1.81 -8.58
CA ALA A 119 7.93 -3.10 -9.15
C ALA A 119 8.12 -4.18 -8.08
N SER A 120 8.87 -3.88 -7.01
CA SER A 120 9.10 -4.81 -5.90
C SER A 120 7.83 -5.13 -5.11
N SER A 121 6.83 -4.24 -5.17
CA SER A 121 5.52 -4.41 -4.54
C SER A 121 4.46 -4.96 -5.49
N GLN A 122 4.82 -5.39 -6.71
CA GLN A 122 3.89 -5.85 -7.74
C GLN A 122 2.78 -4.84 -8.06
N GLN A 123 3.10 -3.55 -8.00
CA GLN A 123 2.23 -2.44 -8.40
C GLN A 123 2.64 -1.92 -9.77
N ASP A 124 1.69 -1.30 -10.46
CA ASP A 124 1.94 -0.63 -11.72
C ASP A 124 2.95 0.51 -11.53
N GLN A 125 3.91 0.54 -12.45
CA GLN A 125 4.93 1.57 -12.50
C GLN A 125 4.42 2.73 -13.35
N SER A 126 4.82 3.95 -13.00
CA SER A 126 4.66 5.07 -13.91
C SER A 126 5.53 4.88 -15.15
N LYS A 127 4.90 4.95 -16.33
CA LYS A 127 5.55 4.92 -17.65
C LYS A 127 5.72 6.32 -18.24
N ALA A 128 5.66 7.36 -17.40
CA ALA A 128 5.88 8.74 -17.83
C ALA A 128 7.26 8.88 -18.49
N SER A 129 7.33 9.60 -19.62
CA SER A 129 8.61 10.00 -20.21
C SER A 129 9.30 11.04 -19.33
N ASP A 130 10.63 11.19 -19.43
CA ASP A 130 11.39 12.19 -18.68
C ASP A 130 10.78 13.60 -18.78
N ALA A 131 10.39 14.02 -19.99
CA ALA A 131 9.73 15.31 -20.22
C ALA A 131 8.38 15.40 -19.49
N THR A 132 7.60 14.32 -19.49
CA THR A 132 6.31 14.24 -18.77
C THR A 132 6.51 14.28 -17.26
N MET A 133 7.54 13.63 -16.72
CA MET A 133 7.87 13.68 -15.30
C MET A 133 8.09 15.13 -14.87
N ILE A 134 8.99 15.84 -15.55
CA ILE A 134 9.30 17.23 -15.17
C ILE A 134 8.10 18.16 -15.37
N ALA A 135 7.39 18.04 -16.50
CA ALA A 135 6.26 18.92 -16.81
C ALA A 135 5.12 18.80 -15.77
N THR A 136 4.83 17.58 -15.31
CA THR A 136 3.76 17.34 -14.33
C THR A 136 4.14 17.84 -12.94
N VAL A 137 5.38 17.65 -12.50
CA VAL A 137 5.87 18.23 -11.23
C VAL A 137 5.91 19.74 -11.29
N GLU A 138 6.37 20.32 -12.40
CA GLU A 138 6.39 21.76 -12.60
C GLU A 138 4.98 22.35 -12.55
N ALA A 139 4.00 21.72 -13.21
CA ALA A 139 2.61 22.15 -13.15
C ALA A 139 2.06 22.12 -11.71
N ALA A 140 2.32 21.04 -10.97
CA ALA A 140 1.93 20.92 -9.57
C ALA A 140 2.58 22.00 -8.69
N CYS A 141 3.86 22.29 -8.92
CA CYS A 141 4.61 23.29 -8.17
C CYS A 141 4.17 24.73 -8.48
N LYS A 142 3.82 25.05 -9.73
CA LYS A 142 3.23 26.33 -10.10
C LYS A 142 1.88 26.56 -9.42
N GLY A 143 1.07 25.50 -9.27
CA GLY A 143 -0.22 25.57 -8.57
C GLY A 143 -0.11 25.83 -7.07
N LYS A 144 0.98 25.40 -6.41
CA LYS A 144 1.20 25.62 -4.97
C LYS A 144 2.69 25.81 -4.63
N PRO A 145 3.26 27.02 -4.81
CA PRO A 145 4.70 27.26 -4.66
C PRO A 145 5.26 27.01 -3.24
N SER A 146 4.43 27.11 -2.20
CA SER A 146 4.84 26.84 -0.81
C SER A 146 4.96 25.35 -0.48
N ARG A 147 4.48 24.46 -1.35
CA ARG A 147 4.54 23.01 -1.13
C ARG A 147 5.99 22.53 -1.23
N ILE A 148 6.34 21.50 -0.46
CA ILE A 148 7.63 20.80 -0.58
C ILE A 148 7.71 20.05 -1.92
N LEU A 149 8.87 20.11 -2.58
CA LEU A 149 9.10 19.53 -3.90
C LEU A 149 8.80 18.03 -3.91
N ALA A 150 9.28 17.27 -2.92
CA ALA A 150 9.02 15.84 -2.83
C ALA A 150 7.53 15.51 -2.74
N THR A 151 6.74 16.32 -2.03
CA THR A 151 5.29 16.11 -1.95
C THR A 151 4.60 16.42 -3.28
N ALA A 152 5.07 17.42 -4.02
CA ALA A 152 4.57 17.71 -5.36
C ALA A 152 4.93 16.58 -6.35
N ALA A 153 6.16 16.08 -6.30
CA ALA A 153 6.64 14.97 -7.12
C ALA A 153 5.87 13.67 -6.83
N TRP A 154 5.62 13.37 -5.55
CA TRP A 154 4.79 12.23 -5.16
C TRP A 154 3.39 12.30 -5.74
N SER A 155 2.69 13.44 -5.62
CA SER A 155 1.36 13.61 -6.21
C SER A 155 1.38 13.40 -7.72
N ALA A 156 2.35 14.02 -8.43
CA ALA A 156 2.49 13.85 -9.87
C ALA A 156 2.75 12.39 -10.27
N TYR A 157 3.56 11.66 -9.50
CA TYR A 157 3.79 10.24 -9.72
C TYR A 157 2.50 9.43 -9.61
N ILE A 158 1.75 9.60 -8.52
CA ILE A 158 0.48 8.87 -8.31
C ILE A 158 -0.51 9.14 -9.44
N ASP A 159 -0.63 10.41 -9.87
CA ASP A 159 -1.52 10.82 -10.96
C ASP A 159 -1.10 10.25 -12.33
N SER A 160 0.17 9.88 -12.48
CA SER A 160 0.71 9.24 -13.69
C SER A 160 0.67 7.71 -13.66
N SER A 161 0.51 7.09 -12.49
CA SER A 161 0.61 5.64 -12.30
C SER A 161 -0.74 4.92 -12.41
N GLY A 162 -1.84 5.67 -12.52
CA GLY A 162 -3.20 5.14 -12.72
C GLY A 162 -3.74 5.34 -14.14
N LYS A 163 -2.87 5.62 -15.11
CA LYS A 163 -3.22 5.86 -16.52
C LYS A 163 -2.57 4.83 -17.43
#